data_AF-A0A8D8PL57-F1
#
_entry.id   AF-A0A8D8PL57-F1
#
_cell.length_a   1.000
_cell.length_b   1.000
_cell.length_c   1.000
_cell.angle_alpha   90.00
_cell.angle_beta   90.00
_cell.angle_gamma   90.00
#
_symmetry.space_group_name_H-M   'P 1'
#
loop_
_entity.id
_entity.type
_entity.pdbx_description
1 polymer ?
#
loop_
_entity_poly.entity_id
_entity_poly.type
_entity_poly.pdbx_seq_one_letter_code
_entity_poly.pdbx_strand_id
1 'polypeptide(L)'
;MSFPTLAERVSFYQTHHHNTYCKRLKKTNSGKFVSVCRFGFPRAVTKSLILHDVSQSIAGRRTLSKKRLYDVPREKHETCINDYSPALLLAWNGNMDIQFIGEKSCALSNYVTKYQTKAEKSNLGETFNVLNSLKSFHSNLWNIALRTLSSRECGVMEACDTLLGLPLFGTDKNTTIKWVDVSMIRSRKLKSKSVIEEMDASSDDIFCPSMVDTHYPNRPEALEDTCLFDFVSKYDVVKVQPKSEYAIFFEYPGVGFIKQRPSPCLIKHKIFNVSLEPEKYFHSLLLLFKPWREFEDLKGTHTTYADAFHESFDLIDSAMKHHDRLEYLRKSKEELSKAVESAIQKEAAEPIPEDQHMQMEAENAMCDLRAVNDNVENAEDLEILISNLNEDQARIFNHVVSRLGNTDSSPLRHFISGVGGTGKSYLIKTIKTYVKCTLGKDVAVTAPTGVAAHNIGGITIHRLLQLPVEHGTTPEYKALSNDVLKIIRDNMKCVILLIVDEISMVSNITLMYIHLRLAEVFNTADKNDGWFGQIHILVFGDLLQLKPVMEQPPFKKVSQDTIDKCVSCMGTIDIWREVFTYDELTINVRRNKDPELGLLLERARIGALLYDHDVQLLCTWPCTLQIKNHTFTS
;
A
#
# COMPACT_ATOMS: atom_id res chain seq x y z
N MET A 1 -18.73 47.49 -18.56
CA MET A 1 -19.72 46.70 -17.80
C MET A 1 -19.55 47.05 -16.33
N SER A 2 -20.61 47.44 -15.62
CA SER A 2 -20.56 47.64 -14.17
C SER A 2 -20.27 46.30 -13.49
N PHE A 3 -19.37 46.28 -12.51
CA PHE A 3 -19.14 45.07 -11.72
C PHE A 3 -20.38 44.81 -10.86
N PRO A 4 -20.93 43.58 -10.86
CA PRO A 4 -22.11 43.27 -10.08
C PRO A 4 -21.80 43.45 -8.59
N THR A 5 -22.75 44.09 -7.90
CA THR A 5 -22.71 44.36 -6.47
C THR A 5 -22.67 43.04 -5.67
N LEU A 6 -22.21 43.10 -4.42
CA LEU A 6 -22.22 41.93 -3.54
C LEU A 6 -23.63 41.33 -3.41
N ALA A 7 -24.66 42.18 -3.30
CA ALA A 7 -26.06 41.75 -3.21
C ALA A 7 -26.51 40.94 -4.44
N GLU A 8 -26.15 41.40 -5.64
CA GLU A 8 -26.46 40.69 -6.90
C GLU A 8 -25.74 39.33 -6.95
N ARG A 9 -24.46 39.27 -6.54
CA ARG A 9 -23.69 38.03 -6.51
C ARG A 9 -24.23 37.04 -5.47
N VAL A 10 -24.66 37.52 -4.30
CA VAL A 10 -25.27 36.70 -3.26
C VAL A 10 -26.57 36.10 -3.76
N SER A 11 -27.44 36.93 -4.34
CA SER A 11 -28.71 36.49 -4.91
C SER A 11 -28.50 35.43 -6.00
N PHE A 12 -27.51 35.62 -6.88
CA PHE A 12 -27.26 34.73 -8.01
C PHE A 12 -26.53 33.43 -7.62
N TYR A 13 -25.50 33.50 -6.77
CA TYR A 13 -24.63 32.35 -6.48
C TYR A 13 -24.93 31.64 -5.16
N GLN A 14 -25.49 32.32 -4.16
CA GLN A 14 -25.63 31.77 -2.80
C GLN A 14 -27.07 31.38 -2.43
N THR A 15 -28.05 31.70 -3.27
CA THR A 15 -29.45 31.34 -3.03
C THR A 15 -29.68 29.86 -3.33
N HIS A 16 -30.06 29.10 -2.30
CA HIS A 16 -30.41 27.70 -2.43
C HIS A 16 -31.80 27.54 -3.04
N HIS A 17 -31.86 26.94 -4.23
CA HIS A 17 -33.10 26.52 -4.86
C HIS A 17 -33.29 25.01 -4.68
N HIS A 18 -34.45 24.61 -4.15
CA HIS A 18 -34.68 23.19 -3.88
C HIS A 18 -34.80 22.37 -5.17
N ASN A 19 -33.97 21.32 -5.27
CA ASN A 19 -34.04 20.30 -6.31
C ASN A 19 -34.31 18.91 -5.73
N THR A 20 -34.42 17.90 -6.60
CA THR A 20 -34.64 16.49 -6.24
C THR A 20 -33.52 15.91 -5.36
N TYR A 21 -32.29 16.41 -5.50
CA TYR A 21 -31.16 15.96 -4.70
C TYR A 21 -31.22 16.41 -3.23
N CYS A 22 -31.71 17.63 -3.00
CA CYS A 22 -31.74 18.22 -1.65
C CYS A 22 -32.93 17.74 -0.82
N LYS A 23 -34.08 17.46 -1.45
CA LYS A 23 -35.29 17.01 -0.75
C LYS A 23 -35.16 15.53 -0.36
N ARG A 24 -35.32 15.22 0.92
CA ARG A 24 -35.29 13.87 1.47
C ARG A 24 -36.50 13.63 2.35
N LEU A 25 -37.05 12.42 2.31
CA LEU A 25 -38.13 12.02 3.21
C LEU A 25 -37.58 11.76 4.60
N LYS A 26 -38.18 12.37 5.63
CA LYS A 26 -37.86 12.16 7.04
C LYS A 26 -39.13 11.68 7.75
N LYS A 27 -39.02 10.57 8.48
CA LYS A 27 -40.09 10.07 9.35
C LYS A 27 -40.19 10.94 10.60
N THR A 28 -41.37 11.47 10.89
CA THR A 28 -41.64 12.22 12.12
C THR A 28 -41.89 11.27 13.29
N ASN A 29 -41.83 11.80 14.52
CA ASN A 29 -42.16 11.04 15.73
C ASN A 29 -43.61 10.51 15.72
N SER A 30 -44.48 11.15 14.93
CA SER A 30 -45.86 10.71 14.66
C SER A 30 -46.00 9.68 13.53
N GLY A 31 -44.88 9.16 13.01
CA GLY A 31 -44.85 8.12 11.97
C GLY A 31 -45.10 8.62 10.54
N LYS A 32 -45.42 9.89 10.33
CA LYS A 32 -45.65 10.50 9.00
C LYS A 32 -44.33 10.85 8.31
N PHE A 33 -44.26 10.73 6.99
CA PHE A 33 -43.10 11.17 6.23
C PHE A 33 -43.27 12.60 5.75
N VAL A 34 -42.29 13.45 6.03
CA VAL A 34 -42.23 14.84 5.56
C VAL A 34 -41.00 15.05 4.70
N SER A 35 -41.14 15.81 3.62
CA SER A 35 -40.02 16.19 2.77
C SER A 35 -39.24 17.33 3.45
N VAL A 36 -37.97 17.07 3.76
CA VAL A 36 -37.06 18.05 4.37
C VAL A 36 -35.81 18.24 3.51
N CYS A 37 -35.22 19.42 3.55
CA CYS A 37 -33.95 19.66 2.88
C CYS A 37 -32.79 19.06 3.68
N ARG A 38 -31.99 18.18 3.07
CA ARG A 38 -30.81 17.56 3.70
C ARG A 38 -29.72 18.56 4.11
N PHE A 39 -29.78 19.78 3.59
CA PHE A 39 -28.88 20.89 3.91
C PHE A 39 -29.44 21.81 5.01
N GLY A 40 -30.68 21.60 5.45
CA GLY A 40 -31.30 22.37 6.53
C GLY A 40 -31.86 23.73 6.11
N PHE A 41 -32.37 23.83 4.88
CA PHE A 41 -33.13 24.98 4.39
C PHE A 41 -34.65 24.78 4.53
N PRO A 42 -35.44 25.83 4.82
CA PRO A 42 -35.00 27.19 5.13
C PRO A 42 -34.29 27.28 6.50
N ARG A 43 -33.35 28.21 6.64
CA ARG A 43 -32.65 28.51 7.90
C ARG A 43 -33.59 29.22 8.88
N ALA A 44 -33.26 29.16 10.17
CA ALA A 44 -34.00 29.88 11.20
C ALA A 44 -33.85 31.40 11.02
N VAL A 45 -34.93 32.14 11.25
CA VAL A 45 -34.92 33.62 11.31
C VAL A 45 -34.48 34.00 12.72
N THR A 46 -33.33 34.66 12.84
CA THR A 46 -32.77 35.10 14.13
C THR A 46 -32.28 36.54 14.02
N LYS A 47 -32.43 37.32 15.09
CA LYS A 47 -31.95 38.71 15.16
C LYS A 47 -30.49 38.81 15.60
N SER A 48 -29.99 37.81 16.31
CA SER A 48 -28.64 37.73 16.86
C SER A 48 -28.03 36.36 16.56
N LEU A 49 -26.70 36.28 16.61
CA LEU A 49 -25.97 35.02 16.47
C LEU A 49 -26.33 34.11 17.64
N ILE A 50 -26.78 32.89 17.34
CA ILE A 50 -27.04 31.85 18.33
C ILE A 50 -25.96 30.78 18.18
N LEU A 51 -25.27 30.46 19.27
CA LEU A 51 -24.32 29.35 19.34
C LEU A 51 -24.98 28.14 20.00
N HIS A 52 -24.84 26.98 19.37
CA HIS A 52 -25.34 25.69 19.85
C HIS A 52 -24.22 24.87 20.49
N ASP A 53 -24.60 23.84 21.26
CA ASP A 53 -23.63 22.91 21.86
C ASP A 53 -22.86 22.11 20.78
N VAL A 54 -21.54 22.04 20.94
CA VAL A 54 -20.61 21.40 19.99
C VAL A 54 -20.92 19.91 19.84
N SER A 55 -21.17 19.23 20.96
CA SER A 55 -21.44 17.78 20.99
C SER A 55 -22.75 17.44 20.28
N GLN A 56 -23.81 18.22 20.50
CA GLN A 56 -25.10 18.05 19.82
C GLN A 56 -25.02 18.35 18.31
N SER A 57 -24.27 19.38 17.91
CA SER A 57 -24.12 19.77 16.49
C SER A 57 -23.23 18.82 15.68
N ILE A 58 -22.40 18.02 16.33
CA ILE A 58 -21.56 16.99 15.68
C ILE A 58 -22.23 15.62 15.74
N ALA A 59 -22.76 15.19 16.89
CA ALA A 59 -23.51 13.94 17.01
C ALA A 59 -24.78 13.92 16.15
N GLY A 60 -25.44 15.08 15.99
CA GLY A 60 -26.59 15.27 15.12
C GLY A 60 -26.30 15.07 13.63
N ARG A 61 -25.03 15.07 13.18
CA ARG A 61 -24.66 14.92 11.75
C ARG A 61 -24.98 13.54 11.17
N ARG A 62 -25.13 12.52 12.02
CA ARG A 62 -25.59 11.17 11.63
C ARG A 62 -27.11 11.09 11.40
N THR A 63 -27.87 12.13 11.78
CA THR A 63 -29.33 12.17 11.63
C THR A 63 -29.76 13.23 10.61
N LEU A 64 -30.95 13.10 10.03
CA LEU A 64 -31.59 14.14 9.20
C LEU A 64 -32.06 15.36 10.03
N SER A 65 -31.55 15.52 11.26
CA SER A 65 -31.85 16.61 12.19
C SER A 65 -30.57 17.40 12.51
N LYS A 66 -29.80 17.74 11.47
CA LYS A 66 -28.54 18.46 11.59
C LYS A 66 -28.77 19.83 12.23
N LYS A 67 -28.43 20.00 13.51
CA LYS A 67 -28.24 21.32 14.11
C LYS A 67 -26.85 21.81 13.70
N ARG A 68 -26.76 23.02 13.12
CA ARG A 68 -25.46 23.68 12.86
C ARG A 68 -24.88 24.12 14.21
N LEU A 69 -23.58 24.36 14.26
CA LEU A 69 -22.93 24.92 15.45
C LEU A 69 -23.49 26.30 15.79
N TYR A 70 -23.96 27.05 14.79
CA TYR A 70 -24.49 28.39 14.97
C TYR A 70 -25.61 28.68 13.98
N ASP A 71 -26.47 29.63 14.35
CA ASP A 71 -27.41 30.31 13.47
C ASP A 71 -27.02 31.79 13.38
N VAL A 72 -26.64 32.23 12.17
CA VAL A 72 -26.31 33.64 11.86
C VAL A 72 -27.59 34.47 11.83
N PRO A 73 -27.55 35.77 12.24
CA PRO A 73 -28.68 36.67 12.03
C PRO A 73 -29.18 36.63 10.58
N ARG A 74 -30.48 36.39 10.41
CA ARG A 74 -31.15 36.26 9.10
C ARG A 74 -32.55 36.82 9.16
N GLU A 75 -32.92 37.57 8.14
CA GLU A 75 -34.29 37.98 7.90
C GLU A 75 -35.09 36.92 7.12
N LYS A 76 -36.42 37.08 7.07
CA LYS A 76 -37.34 36.11 6.45
C LYS A 76 -36.98 35.78 5.00
N HIS A 77 -36.50 36.76 4.24
CA HIS A 77 -36.13 36.62 2.83
C HIS A 77 -34.73 36.01 2.62
N GLU A 78 -33.90 35.95 3.66
CA GLU A 78 -32.51 35.45 3.61
C GLU A 78 -32.39 33.98 4.05
N THR A 79 -33.50 33.36 4.42
CA THR A 79 -33.52 32.00 4.97
C THR A 79 -33.02 30.93 4.00
N CYS A 80 -32.96 31.23 2.70
CA CYS A 80 -32.43 30.34 1.66
C CYS A 80 -31.01 30.69 1.20
N ILE A 81 -30.34 31.66 1.81
CA ILE A 81 -28.97 32.05 1.44
C ILE A 81 -27.97 31.16 2.18
N ASN A 82 -26.93 30.64 1.52
CA ASN A 82 -25.84 29.92 2.18
C ASN A 82 -25.02 30.82 3.13
N ASP A 83 -24.18 30.22 3.98
CA ASP A 83 -23.14 30.97 4.68
C ASP A 83 -21.96 31.18 3.71
N TYR A 84 -21.53 32.42 3.51
CA TYR A 84 -20.50 32.77 2.53
C TYR A 84 -19.49 33.76 3.09
N SER A 85 -18.30 33.81 2.48
CA SER A 85 -17.32 34.86 2.73
C SER A 85 -17.46 35.92 1.63
N PRO A 86 -17.77 37.19 1.95
CA PRO A 86 -17.88 38.25 0.95
C PRO A 86 -16.63 38.38 0.08
N ALA A 87 -15.43 38.31 0.67
CA ALA A 87 -14.18 38.41 -0.05
C ALA A 87 -13.99 37.28 -1.08
N LEU A 88 -14.27 36.03 -0.68
CA LEU A 88 -14.16 34.88 -1.58
C LEU A 88 -15.22 34.91 -2.68
N LEU A 89 -16.44 35.36 -2.36
CA LEU A 89 -17.50 35.49 -3.36
C LEU A 89 -17.15 36.55 -4.41
N LEU A 90 -16.55 37.68 -3.97
CA LEU A 90 -16.09 38.73 -4.86
C LEU A 90 -14.94 38.27 -5.77
N ALA A 91 -14.07 37.38 -5.28
CA ALA A 91 -12.93 36.86 -6.04
C ALA A 91 -13.32 35.71 -6.99
N TRP A 92 -14.19 34.80 -6.56
CA TRP A 92 -14.42 33.52 -7.25
C TRP A 92 -15.76 33.42 -8.00
N ASN A 93 -16.77 34.23 -7.65
CA ASN A 93 -18.12 34.15 -8.27
C ASN A 93 -18.68 32.70 -8.29
N GLY A 94 -18.61 32.01 -7.16
CA GLY A 94 -19.08 30.63 -7.02
C GLY A 94 -19.88 30.40 -5.76
N ASN A 95 -20.79 29.43 -5.79
CA ASN A 95 -21.56 28.98 -4.63
C ASN A 95 -20.61 28.40 -3.55
N MET A 96 -20.82 28.76 -2.29
CA MET A 96 -20.04 28.26 -1.15
C MET A 96 -20.93 28.04 0.07
N ASP A 97 -20.57 27.09 0.95
CA ASP A 97 -21.24 26.86 2.24
C ASP A 97 -20.15 26.78 3.31
N ILE A 98 -19.67 27.93 3.75
CA ILE A 98 -18.57 28.05 4.72
C ILE A 98 -19.13 27.84 6.11
N GLN A 99 -18.50 26.98 6.89
CA GLN A 99 -18.90 26.69 8.26
C GLN A 99 -17.75 26.91 9.21
N PHE A 100 -17.99 27.68 10.28
CA PHE A 100 -17.05 27.74 11.39
C PHE A 100 -17.04 26.40 12.15
N ILE A 101 -15.85 25.87 12.42
CA ILE A 101 -15.65 24.67 13.22
C ILE A 101 -14.96 25.08 14.53
N GLY A 102 -15.70 25.03 15.64
CA GLY A 102 -15.22 25.48 16.95
C GLY A 102 -14.50 24.43 17.80
N GLU A 103 -14.19 23.24 17.26
CA GLU A 103 -13.64 22.11 18.03
C GLU A 103 -12.27 21.66 17.50
N LYS A 104 -11.32 21.38 18.40
CA LYS A 104 -9.98 20.82 18.10
C LYS A 104 -9.89 19.30 18.32
N SER A 105 -11.01 18.59 18.49
CA SER A 105 -11.01 17.19 18.94
C SER A 105 -10.87 16.15 17.81
N CYS A 106 -10.81 14.88 18.21
CA CYS A 106 -10.87 13.69 17.37
C CYS A 106 -12.00 13.73 16.30
N ALA A 107 -13.09 14.45 16.55
CA ALA A 107 -14.18 14.60 15.57
C ALA A 107 -13.76 15.39 14.31
N LEU A 108 -12.92 16.42 14.45
CA LEU A 108 -12.38 17.18 13.32
C LEU A 108 -11.37 16.34 12.53
N SER A 109 -10.45 15.68 13.24
CA SER A 109 -9.48 14.76 12.62
C SER A 109 -10.20 13.66 11.84
N ASN A 110 -11.21 13.01 12.43
CA ASN A 110 -12.05 12.04 11.73
C ASN A 110 -12.76 12.62 10.50
N TYR A 111 -13.22 13.87 10.54
CA TYR A 111 -13.85 14.52 9.39
C TYR A 111 -12.84 14.78 8.26
N VAL A 112 -11.68 15.35 8.59
CA VAL A 112 -10.61 15.64 7.61
C VAL A 112 -10.10 14.35 7.00
N THR A 113 -9.76 13.35 7.83
CA THR A 113 -9.33 12.03 7.38
C THR A 113 -10.37 11.39 6.48
N LYS A 114 -11.65 11.36 6.88
CA LYS A 114 -12.74 10.82 6.05
C LYS A 114 -12.87 11.52 4.69
N TYR A 115 -12.60 12.81 4.61
CA TYR A 115 -12.64 13.54 3.34
C TYR A 115 -11.43 13.25 2.46
N GLN A 116 -10.23 13.18 3.04
CA GLN A 116 -9.02 12.78 2.32
C GLN A 116 -9.11 11.34 1.83
N THR A 117 -9.69 10.45 2.63
CA THR A 117 -9.83 9.02 2.32
C THR A 117 -11.17 8.70 1.65
N LYS A 118 -11.92 9.71 1.17
CA LYS A 118 -13.26 9.51 0.59
C LYS A 118 -13.26 8.66 -0.68
N ALA A 119 -12.13 8.59 -1.37
CA ALA A 119 -11.92 7.74 -2.54
C ALA A 119 -11.54 6.30 -2.15
N GLU A 120 -11.17 6.05 -0.90
CA GLU A 120 -10.77 4.75 -0.38
C GLU A 120 -12.03 4.00 0.09
N LYS A 121 -12.21 2.76 -0.35
CA LYS A 121 -13.41 1.96 -0.03
C LYS A 121 -13.37 1.29 1.33
N SER A 122 -12.21 1.28 2.00
CA SER A 122 -12.02 0.60 3.28
C SER A 122 -12.58 1.40 4.46
N ASN A 123 -13.29 0.71 5.36
CA ASN A 123 -13.85 1.30 6.59
C ASN A 123 -12.73 1.56 7.61
N LEU A 124 -11.99 2.65 7.42
CA LEU A 124 -10.97 3.15 8.38
C LEU A 124 -11.49 3.35 9.81
N GLY A 125 -12.81 3.47 9.99
CA GLY A 125 -13.42 3.62 11.32
C GLY A 125 -13.24 2.43 12.26
N GLU A 126 -13.02 1.21 11.74
CA GLU A 126 -12.74 0.02 12.57
C GLU A 126 -11.27 -0.06 12.99
N THR A 127 -10.35 0.46 12.17
CA THR A 127 -8.91 0.45 12.41
C THR A 127 -8.52 1.20 13.69
N PHE A 128 -9.26 2.25 14.05
CA PHE A 128 -9.03 3.05 15.26
C PHE A 128 -9.63 2.46 16.54
N ASN A 129 -10.51 1.45 16.45
CA ASN A 129 -11.17 0.87 17.63
C ASN A 129 -10.28 -0.10 18.43
N VAL A 130 -9.08 -0.41 17.93
CA VAL A 130 -8.17 -1.43 18.49
C VAL A 130 -6.91 -0.79 19.08
N LEU A 131 -7.00 0.48 19.49
CA LEU A 131 -5.93 1.13 20.24
C LEU A 131 -5.72 0.37 21.56
N ASN A 132 -4.56 -0.28 21.70
CA ASN A 132 -4.19 -0.94 22.94
C ASN A 132 -3.51 0.11 23.84
N SER A 133 -4.15 0.49 24.95
CA SER A 133 -3.64 1.49 25.88
C SER A 133 -2.31 1.12 26.53
N LEU A 134 -1.94 -0.16 26.52
CA LEU A 134 -0.67 -0.65 27.07
C LEU A 134 0.51 -0.46 26.11
N LYS A 135 0.26 -0.23 24.81
CA LYS A 135 1.31 -0.03 23.80
C LYS A 135 1.65 1.46 23.64
N SER A 136 2.88 1.75 23.21
CA SER A 136 3.30 3.12 22.89
C SER A 136 2.41 3.76 21.82
N PHE A 137 2.31 5.10 21.83
CA PHE A 137 1.57 5.84 20.80
C PHE A 137 2.11 5.54 19.40
N HIS A 138 3.43 5.47 19.25
CA HIS A 138 4.08 5.10 18.01
C HIS A 138 3.68 3.68 17.56
N SER A 139 3.70 2.69 18.46
CA SER A 139 3.27 1.31 18.12
C SER A 139 1.80 1.26 17.73
N ASN A 140 0.94 2.02 18.42
CA ASN A 140 -0.46 2.17 18.05
C ASN A 140 -0.63 2.83 16.67
N LEU A 141 0.11 3.90 16.37
CA LEU A 141 0.13 4.54 15.05
C LEU A 141 0.69 3.61 13.96
N TRP A 142 1.76 2.87 14.25
CA TRP A 142 2.36 1.92 13.33
C TRP A 142 1.38 0.78 13.02
N ASN A 143 0.68 0.27 14.02
CA ASN A 143 -0.37 -0.73 13.83
C ASN A 143 -1.55 -0.16 13.01
N ILE A 144 -1.95 1.09 13.24
CA ILE A 144 -2.95 1.76 12.41
C ILE A 144 -2.44 1.91 10.99
N ALA A 145 -1.23 2.42 10.79
CA ALA A 145 -0.61 2.62 9.49
C ALA A 145 -0.49 1.31 8.72
N LEU A 146 0.01 0.23 9.34
CA LEU A 146 0.07 -1.10 8.74
C LEU A 146 -1.32 -1.60 8.32
N ARG A 147 -2.35 -1.41 9.16
CA ARG A 147 -3.73 -1.81 8.85
C ARG A 147 -4.40 -0.93 7.79
N THR A 148 -4.06 0.35 7.75
CA THR A 148 -4.52 1.30 6.73
C THR A 148 -3.86 1.01 5.39
N LEU A 149 -2.54 0.78 5.37
CA LEU A 149 -1.80 0.36 4.20
C LEU A 149 -2.29 -1.00 3.69
N SER A 150 -2.58 -1.94 4.59
CA SER A 150 -3.17 -3.23 4.20
C SER A 150 -4.60 -3.12 3.67
N SER A 151 -5.28 -1.98 3.84
CA SER A 151 -6.67 -1.77 3.41
C SER A 151 -6.83 -0.68 2.34
N ARG A 152 -5.75 -0.03 1.89
CA ARG A 152 -5.78 0.97 0.81
C ARG A 152 -5.79 0.26 -0.55
N GLU A 153 -6.83 0.51 -1.34
CA GLU A 153 -6.91 0.04 -2.73
C GLU A 153 -5.96 0.88 -3.62
N CYS A 154 -5.06 0.22 -4.35
CA CYS A 154 -4.14 0.83 -5.32
C CYS A 154 -4.50 0.37 -6.75
N GLY A 155 -4.33 1.23 -7.75
CA GLY A 155 -4.60 0.88 -9.15
C GLY A 155 -3.53 -0.06 -9.72
N VAL A 156 -3.92 -1.01 -10.58
CA VAL A 156 -3.00 -2.00 -11.18
C VAL A 156 -1.77 -1.36 -11.84
N MET A 157 -1.92 -0.22 -12.53
CA MET A 157 -0.80 0.45 -13.19
C MET A 157 0.19 1.07 -12.20
N GLU A 158 -0.32 1.70 -11.14
CA GLU A 158 0.49 2.24 -10.04
C GLU A 158 1.27 1.12 -9.34
N ALA A 159 0.64 -0.06 -9.18
CA ALA A 159 1.33 -1.25 -8.66
C ALA A 159 2.42 -1.77 -9.62
N CYS A 160 2.15 -1.87 -10.92
CA CYS A 160 3.15 -2.29 -11.92
C CYS A 160 4.37 -1.38 -11.94
N ASP A 161 4.16 -0.07 -12.01
CA ASP A 161 5.24 0.90 -12.08
C ASP A 161 6.11 0.81 -10.82
N THR A 162 5.48 0.73 -9.63
CA THR A 162 6.21 0.58 -8.36
C THR A 162 7.04 -0.72 -8.30
N LEU A 163 6.46 -1.85 -8.73
CA LEU A 163 7.13 -3.17 -8.70
C LEU A 163 8.33 -3.26 -9.64
N LEU A 164 8.25 -2.61 -10.79
CA LEU A 164 9.34 -2.56 -11.76
C LEU A 164 10.41 -1.51 -11.40
N GLY A 165 10.27 -0.83 -10.26
CA GLY A 165 11.12 0.30 -9.88
C GLY A 165 10.99 1.48 -10.85
N LEU A 166 9.89 1.54 -11.61
CA LEU A 166 9.60 2.62 -12.52
C LEU A 166 9.05 3.82 -11.73
N PRO A 167 9.46 5.05 -12.06
CA PRO A 167 8.88 6.23 -11.45
C PRO A 167 7.36 6.26 -11.67
N LEU A 168 6.59 6.30 -10.57
CA LEU A 168 5.12 6.45 -10.58
C LEU A 168 4.65 7.77 -11.24
N PHE A 169 5.59 8.68 -11.44
CA PHE A 169 5.40 9.92 -12.17
C PHE A 169 6.55 10.05 -13.16
N GLY A 170 6.21 10.28 -14.42
CA GLY A 170 7.19 10.42 -15.49
C GLY A 170 6.53 10.85 -16.78
N THR A 171 7.32 11.45 -17.67
CA THR A 171 6.91 11.69 -19.06
C THR A 171 7.93 11.00 -19.95
N ASP A 172 7.56 9.87 -20.56
CA ASP A 172 8.36 9.31 -21.63
C ASP A 172 8.17 10.16 -22.87
N LYS A 173 9.17 11.00 -23.17
CA LYS A 173 9.15 11.90 -24.33
C LYS A 173 9.10 11.14 -25.66
N ASN A 174 9.48 9.86 -25.67
CA ASN A 174 9.52 9.01 -26.86
C ASN A 174 8.20 8.24 -27.08
N THR A 175 7.39 8.05 -26.04
CA THR A 175 6.11 7.34 -26.13
C THR A 175 4.94 8.32 -26.18
N THR A 176 4.40 8.53 -27.37
CA THR A 176 3.13 9.24 -27.53
C THR A 176 1.97 8.27 -27.34
N ILE A 177 1.00 8.63 -26.51
CA ILE A 177 -0.27 7.91 -26.37
C ILE A 177 -1.39 8.78 -26.96
N LYS A 178 -2.16 8.23 -27.91
CA LYS A 178 -3.34 8.90 -28.47
C LYS A 178 -4.61 8.19 -28.04
N TRP A 179 -5.60 8.96 -27.59
CA TRP A 179 -6.95 8.43 -27.35
C TRP A 179 -7.77 8.43 -28.64
N VAL A 180 -8.38 7.30 -28.98
CA VAL A 180 -9.33 7.16 -30.08
C VAL A 180 -10.69 6.83 -29.49
N ASP A 181 -11.66 7.72 -29.72
CA ASP A 181 -13.05 7.47 -29.31
C ASP A 181 -13.69 6.50 -30.31
N VAL A 182 -14.01 5.31 -29.83
CA VAL A 182 -14.61 4.20 -30.60
C VAL A 182 -16.11 4.04 -30.32
N SER A 183 -16.70 4.99 -29.60
CA SER A 183 -18.14 4.99 -29.30
C SER A 183 -18.95 5.18 -30.58
N MET A 184 -20.15 4.59 -30.64
CA MET A 184 -21.06 4.81 -31.78
C MET A 184 -21.51 6.28 -31.88
N ILE A 185 -21.70 6.92 -30.73
CA ILE A 185 -21.98 8.36 -30.62
C ILE A 185 -20.78 9.01 -29.94
N ARG A 186 -20.12 9.93 -30.63
CA ARG A 186 -18.82 10.50 -30.20
C ARG A 186 -18.97 11.97 -29.84
N SER A 187 -18.24 12.38 -28.81
CA SER A 187 -18.23 13.78 -28.37
C SER A 187 -17.20 14.56 -29.20
N ARG A 188 -17.63 15.58 -29.93
CA ARG A 188 -16.75 16.40 -30.78
C ARG A 188 -16.55 17.79 -30.18
N LYS A 189 -15.34 18.34 -30.39
CA LYS A 189 -15.00 19.68 -29.94
C LYS A 189 -15.64 20.71 -30.88
N LEU A 190 -16.33 21.70 -30.33
CA LEU A 190 -16.87 22.82 -31.11
C LEU A 190 -15.76 23.79 -31.55
N LYS A 191 -15.95 24.40 -32.73
CA LYS A 191 -15.15 25.55 -33.18
C LYS A 191 -15.33 26.73 -32.20
N SER A 192 -14.40 27.69 -32.20
CA SER A 192 -14.55 28.86 -31.33
C SER A 192 -15.78 29.67 -31.75
N LYS A 193 -16.39 30.36 -30.78
CA LYS A 193 -17.57 31.19 -31.04
C LYS A 193 -17.34 32.20 -32.18
N SER A 194 -16.17 32.84 -32.21
CA SER A 194 -15.80 33.77 -33.29
C SER A 194 -15.83 33.13 -34.68
N VAL A 195 -15.29 31.91 -34.80
CA VAL A 195 -15.27 31.18 -36.08
C VAL A 195 -16.70 30.77 -36.46
N ILE A 196 -17.52 30.34 -35.50
CA ILE A 196 -18.91 29.96 -35.77
C ILE A 196 -19.76 31.16 -36.19
N GLU A 197 -19.54 32.34 -35.60
CA GLU A 197 -20.26 33.57 -35.97
C GLU A 197 -19.86 34.12 -37.35
N GLU A 198 -18.64 33.82 -37.81
CA GLU A 198 -18.15 34.15 -39.16
C GLU A 198 -18.56 33.12 -40.22
N MET A 199 -19.07 31.96 -39.82
CA MET A 199 -19.53 30.93 -40.74
C MET A 199 -20.90 31.27 -41.34
N ASP A 200 -21.17 30.73 -42.52
CA ASP A 200 -22.49 30.85 -43.14
C ASP A 200 -23.58 30.26 -42.26
N ALA A 201 -24.74 30.93 -42.18
CA ALA A 201 -25.84 30.54 -41.30
C ALA A 201 -26.46 29.16 -41.64
N SER A 202 -26.17 28.61 -42.83
CA SER A 202 -26.60 27.27 -43.25
C SER A 202 -25.56 26.18 -43.01
N SER A 203 -24.37 26.52 -42.50
CA SER A 203 -23.29 25.55 -42.29
C SER A 203 -23.42 24.76 -40.99
N ASP A 204 -23.66 23.45 -41.10
CA ASP A 204 -23.74 22.53 -39.96
C ASP A 204 -22.37 22.03 -39.44
N ASP A 205 -21.26 22.39 -40.09
CA ASP A 205 -19.90 21.98 -39.69
C ASP A 205 -19.35 22.83 -38.52
N ILE A 206 -20.05 22.85 -37.38
CA ILE A 206 -19.67 23.62 -36.20
C ILE A 206 -18.56 22.96 -35.35
N PHE A 207 -18.05 21.81 -35.79
CA PHE A 207 -17.11 20.99 -35.03
C PHE A 207 -15.69 21.08 -35.60
N CYS A 208 -14.68 21.01 -34.74
CA CYS A 208 -13.31 20.89 -35.19
C CYS A 208 -13.09 19.57 -35.98
N PRO A 209 -12.18 19.57 -36.96
CA PRO A 209 -11.70 18.35 -37.60
C PRO A 209 -11.19 17.36 -36.56
N SER A 210 -11.55 16.09 -36.75
CA SER A 210 -11.09 15.00 -35.89
C SER A 210 -10.36 13.94 -36.71
N MET A 211 -9.51 13.17 -36.05
CA MET A 211 -8.75 12.12 -36.71
C MET A 211 -9.67 11.03 -37.29
N VAL A 212 -10.77 10.73 -36.59
CA VAL A 212 -11.72 9.67 -36.95
C VAL A 212 -12.78 10.18 -37.92
N ASP A 213 -13.32 11.38 -37.72
CA ASP A 213 -14.46 11.90 -38.49
C ASP A 213 -14.06 12.65 -39.76
N THR A 214 -12.83 13.16 -39.81
CA THR A 214 -12.44 14.09 -40.87
C THR A 214 -11.19 13.60 -41.59
N HIS A 215 -10.10 13.35 -40.85
CA HIS A 215 -8.81 13.10 -41.49
C HIS A 215 -8.68 11.69 -42.07
N TYR A 216 -9.14 10.66 -41.35
CA TYR A 216 -9.06 9.29 -41.83
C TYR A 216 -10.00 8.99 -43.02
N PRO A 217 -11.29 9.42 -43.03
CA PRO A 217 -12.16 9.29 -44.21
C PRO A 217 -11.61 9.95 -45.47
N ASN A 218 -10.99 11.11 -45.30
CA ASN A 218 -10.44 11.92 -46.39
C ASN A 218 -8.94 11.64 -46.63
N ARG A 219 -8.43 10.48 -46.23
CA ARG A 219 -7.03 10.12 -46.44
C ARG A 219 -6.69 9.97 -47.95
N PRO A 220 -5.43 10.19 -48.35
CA PRO A 220 -4.95 9.99 -49.71
C PRO A 220 -5.15 8.56 -50.20
N GLU A 221 -5.33 8.38 -51.51
CA GLU A 221 -5.53 7.06 -52.14
C GLU A 221 -4.38 6.09 -51.87
N ALA A 222 -3.15 6.61 -51.70
CA ALA A 222 -2.00 5.79 -51.32
C ALA A 222 -2.13 5.09 -49.94
N LEU A 223 -3.11 5.51 -49.12
CA LEU A 223 -3.42 4.94 -47.81
C LEU A 223 -4.80 4.26 -47.78
N GLU A 224 -5.37 3.90 -48.93
CA GLU A 224 -6.73 3.32 -49.01
C GLU A 224 -6.88 2.06 -48.14
N ASP A 225 -5.91 1.15 -48.23
CA ASP A 225 -5.91 -0.11 -47.48
C ASP A 225 -5.49 0.04 -46.01
N THR A 226 -5.13 1.24 -45.57
CA THR A 226 -4.71 1.49 -44.19
C THR A 226 -5.91 1.60 -43.28
N CYS A 227 -5.98 0.77 -42.23
CA CYS A 227 -7.04 0.86 -41.21
C CYS A 227 -6.83 2.04 -40.25
N LEU A 228 -7.89 2.43 -39.53
CA LEU A 228 -7.86 3.59 -38.62
C LEU A 228 -6.78 3.45 -37.54
N PHE A 229 -6.59 2.25 -36.98
CA PHE A 229 -5.58 1.96 -35.99
C PHE A 229 -4.17 2.29 -36.52
N ASP A 230 -3.84 1.77 -37.69
CA ASP A 230 -2.53 2.01 -38.30
C ASP A 230 -2.37 3.46 -38.73
N PHE A 231 -3.43 4.08 -39.23
CA PHE A 231 -3.41 5.49 -39.62
C PHE A 231 -3.09 6.40 -38.43
N VAL A 232 -3.82 6.25 -37.32
CA VAL A 232 -3.60 7.07 -36.11
C VAL A 232 -2.24 6.78 -35.47
N SER A 233 -1.79 5.53 -35.53
CA SER A 233 -0.52 5.08 -34.94
C SER A 233 0.68 5.61 -35.71
N LYS A 234 0.64 5.52 -37.04
CA LYS A 234 1.80 5.77 -37.92
C LYS A 234 1.83 7.17 -38.51
N TYR A 235 0.74 7.93 -38.51
CA TYR A 235 0.69 9.22 -39.21
C TYR A 235 0.20 10.39 -38.33
N ASP A 236 0.69 11.59 -38.66
CA ASP A 236 0.27 12.87 -38.10
C ASP A 236 -0.12 13.85 -39.22
N VAL A 237 -1.17 14.63 -39.00
CA VAL A 237 -1.57 15.72 -39.91
C VAL A 237 -0.77 16.97 -39.58
N VAL A 238 -0.02 17.49 -40.54
CA VAL A 238 0.85 18.66 -40.39
C VAL A 238 0.51 19.71 -41.43
N LYS A 239 0.51 20.99 -41.03
CA LYS A 239 0.20 22.10 -41.96
C LYS A 239 1.37 22.49 -42.85
N VAL A 240 2.59 22.14 -42.45
CA VAL A 240 3.83 22.53 -43.11
C VAL A 240 4.50 21.30 -43.69
N GLN A 241 5.04 21.45 -44.90
CA GLN A 241 5.75 20.38 -45.58
C GLN A 241 6.95 19.89 -44.74
N PRO A 242 7.09 18.57 -44.53
CA PRO A 242 8.25 18.02 -43.83
C PRO A 242 9.56 18.35 -44.55
N LYS A 243 10.56 18.85 -43.80
CA LYS A 243 11.86 19.28 -44.36
C LYS A 243 12.91 18.17 -44.49
N SER A 244 12.67 17.01 -43.89
CA SER A 244 13.64 15.90 -43.91
C SER A 244 13.54 15.14 -45.23
N GLU A 245 14.68 14.88 -45.86
CA GLU A 245 14.77 14.10 -47.11
C GLU A 245 14.29 12.65 -46.95
N TYR A 246 14.33 12.12 -45.72
CA TYR A 246 13.86 10.77 -45.39
C TYR A 246 12.42 10.73 -44.86
N ALA A 247 11.71 11.87 -44.83
CA ALA A 247 10.33 11.90 -44.36
C ALA A 247 9.38 11.35 -45.44
N ILE A 248 8.64 10.31 -45.08
CA ILE A 248 7.51 9.83 -45.89
C ILE A 248 6.30 10.71 -45.55
N PHE A 249 5.73 11.37 -46.55
CA PHE A 249 4.53 12.18 -46.40
C PHE A 249 3.69 12.21 -47.67
N PHE A 250 2.40 12.51 -47.50
CA PHE A 250 1.42 12.61 -48.58
C PHE A 250 0.79 13.99 -48.58
N GLU A 251 0.49 14.53 -49.76
CA GLU A 251 -0.29 15.76 -49.87
C GLU A 251 -1.72 15.55 -49.36
N TYR A 252 -2.21 16.53 -48.61
CA TYR A 252 -3.58 16.53 -48.10
C TYR A 252 -4.25 17.87 -48.46
N PRO A 253 -4.84 17.96 -49.67
CA PRO A 253 -5.33 19.20 -50.24
C PRO A 253 -6.26 19.97 -49.30
N GLY A 254 -6.04 21.29 -49.18
CA GLY A 254 -6.86 22.18 -48.34
C GLY A 254 -6.56 22.10 -46.83
N VAL A 255 -5.73 21.17 -46.37
CA VAL A 255 -5.40 21.01 -44.93
C VAL A 255 -3.89 21.04 -44.66
N GLY A 256 -3.07 20.40 -45.50
CA GLY A 256 -1.62 20.35 -45.36
C GLY A 256 -1.03 19.04 -45.90
N PHE A 257 -0.39 18.27 -45.03
CA PHE A 257 0.28 17.01 -45.36
C PHE A 257 0.00 15.96 -44.28
N ILE A 258 -0.01 14.69 -44.69
CA ILE A 258 -0.04 13.55 -43.76
C ILE A 258 1.38 12.99 -43.71
N LYS A 259 2.03 13.14 -42.56
CA LYS A 259 3.42 12.76 -42.34
C LYS A 259 3.51 11.46 -41.57
N GLN A 260 4.33 10.52 -42.03
CA GLN A 260 4.66 9.32 -41.28
C GLN A 260 5.56 9.65 -40.08
N ARG A 261 5.22 9.05 -38.94
CA ARG A 261 5.96 9.17 -37.69
C ARG A 261 7.20 8.28 -37.73
N PRO A 262 8.32 8.71 -37.13
CA PRO A 262 9.51 7.86 -37.01
C PRO A 262 9.24 6.65 -36.09
N SER A 263 8.41 6.85 -35.06
CA SER A 263 7.96 5.79 -34.16
C SER A 263 6.43 5.81 -34.06
N PRO A 264 5.76 4.66 -34.24
CA PRO A 264 4.31 4.55 -34.07
C PRO A 264 3.88 4.96 -32.66
N CYS A 265 2.76 5.67 -32.52
CA CYS A 265 2.20 6.00 -31.21
C CYS A 265 1.33 4.86 -30.68
N LEU A 266 1.24 4.76 -29.35
CA LEU A 266 0.33 3.82 -28.69
C LEU A 266 -1.09 4.37 -28.74
N ILE A 267 -2.03 3.54 -29.18
CA ILE A 267 -3.45 3.90 -29.23
C ILE A 267 -4.13 3.37 -27.98
N LYS A 268 -4.92 4.24 -27.35
CA LYS A 268 -5.80 3.89 -26.24
C LYS A 268 -7.24 4.16 -26.66
N HIS A 269 -8.14 3.23 -26.38
CA HIS A 269 -9.56 3.38 -26.65
C HIS A 269 -10.39 2.70 -25.55
N LYS A 270 -11.71 2.90 -25.59
CA LYS A 270 -12.62 2.19 -24.69
C LYS A 270 -12.68 0.71 -25.09
N ILE A 271 -12.52 -0.17 -24.10
CA ILE A 271 -12.67 -1.62 -24.27
C ILE A 271 -14.06 -2.00 -23.76
N PHE A 272 -14.90 -2.53 -24.64
CA PHE A 272 -16.23 -3.03 -24.27
C PHE A 272 -16.14 -4.48 -23.82
N ASN A 273 -17.05 -4.90 -22.94
CA ASN A 273 -17.15 -6.30 -22.55
C ASN A 273 -18.00 -7.05 -23.59
N VAL A 274 -17.41 -8.03 -24.29
CA VAL A 274 -18.10 -8.75 -25.36
C VAL A 274 -19.38 -9.47 -24.89
N SER A 275 -19.41 -9.96 -23.65
CA SER A 275 -20.57 -10.66 -23.09
C SER A 275 -21.72 -9.71 -22.70
N LEU A 276 -21.41 -8.45 -22.37
CA LEU A 276 -22.40 -7.47 -21.91
C LEU A 276 -22.84 -6.50 -23.01
N GLU A 277 -21.91 -6.13 -23.89
CA GLU A 277 -22.11 -5.10 -24.93
C GLU A 277 -21.52 -5.56 -26.29
N PRO A 278 -21.98 -6.70 -26.86
CA PRO A 278 -21.39 -7.31 -28.05
C PRO A 278 -21.37 -6.38 -29.26
N GLU A 279 -22.48 -5.69 -29.55
CA GLU A 279 -22.56 -4.78 -30.71
C GLU A 279 -21.56 -3.61 -30.62
N LYS A 280 -21.35 -3.04 -29.43
CA LYS A 280 -20.38 -1.96 -29.24
C LYS A 280 -18.96 -2.48 -29.33
N TYR A 281 -18.74 -3.71 -28.88
CA TYR A 281 -17.46 -4.40 -28.98
C TYR A 281 -17.06 -4.61 -30.46
N PHE A 282 -17.91 -5.28 -31.25
CA PHE A 282 -17.61 -5.55 -32.66
C PHE A 282 -17.56 -4.28 -33.52
N HIS A 283 -18.43 -3.30 -33.25
CA HIS A 283 -18.31 -1.97 -33.85
C HIS A 283 -16.93 -1.36 -33.60
N SER A 284 -16.41 -1.43 -32.36
CA SER A 284 -15.10 -0.84 -32.04
C SER A 284 -13.94 -1.52 -32.79
N LEU A 285 -14.01 -2.83 -33.02
CA LEU A 285 -13.01 -3.56 -33.78
C LEU A 285 -13.07 -3.24 -35.27
N LEU A 286 -14.27 -3.26 -35.85
CA LEU A 286 -14.49 -2.89 -37.25
C LEU A 286 -14.01 -1.45 -37.51
N LEU A 287 -14.38 -0.50 -36.64
CA LEU A 287 -13.97 0.89 -36.76
C LEU A 287 -12.44 1.06 -36.77
N LEU A 288 -11.72 0.29 -35.95
CA LEU A 288 -10.27 0.40 -35.82
C LEU A 288 -9.51 -0.33 -36.93
N PHE A 289 -9.98 -1.50 -37.34
CA PHE A 289 -9.17 -2.44 -38.12
C PHE A 289 -9.69 -2.74 -39.52
N LYS A 290 -10.95 -2.43 -39.83
CA LYS A 290 -11.45 -2.47 -41.21
C LYS A 290 -11.08 -1.14 -41.91
N PRO A 291 -10.57 -1.14 -43.15
CA PRO A 291 -10.51 0.07 -43.96
C PRO A 291 -11.92 0.57 -44.30
N TRP A 292 -12.17 1.88 -44.19
CA TRP A 292 -13.48 2.49 -44.48
C TRP A 292 -13.31 3.97 -44.85
N ARG A 293 -14.26 4.52 -45.61
CA ARG A 293 -14.37 5.98 -45.83
C ARG A 293 -15.64 6.54 -45.19
N GLU A 294 -16.73 5.78 -45.25
CA GLU A 294 -17.99 6.13 -44.61
C GLU A 294 -18.32 5.15 -43.47
N PHE A 295 -19.13 5.58 -42.50
CA PHE A 295 -19.49 4.71 -41.36
C PHE A 295 -20.38 3.54 -41.80
N GLU A 296 -21.14 3.73 -42.86
CA GLU A 296 -21.99 2.73 -43.50
C GLU A 296 -21.16 1.54 -44.01
N ASP A 297 -19.90 1.76 -44.42
CA ASP A 297 -18.99 0.71 -44.90
C ASP A 297 -18.65 -0.31 -43.80
N LEU A 298 -18.70 0.09 -42.53
CA LEU A 298 -18.39 -0.77 -41.39
C LEU A 298 -19.39 -1.93 -41.30
N LYS A 299 -20.67 -1.60 -41.43
CA LYS A 299 -21.79 -2.56 -41.34
C LYS A 299 -22.12 -3.18 -42.70
N GLY A 300 -21.94 -2.42 -43.78
CA GLY A 300 -22.26 -2.83 -45.14
C GLY A 300 -23.73 -3.25 -45.27
N THR A 301 -23.97 -4.43 -45.84
CA THR A 301 -25.32 -5.00 -46.02
C THR A 301 -25.85 -5.74 -44.78
N HIS A 302 -25.09 -5.81 -43.69
CA HIS A 302 -25.44 -6.63 -42.53
C HIS A 302 -26.40 -5.93 -41.56
N THR A 303 -27.14 -6.74 -40.80
CA THR A 303 -28.07 -6.25 -39.77
C THR A 303 -27.40 -5.94 -38.45
N THR A 304 -26.27 -6.59 -38.12
CA THR A 304 -25.49 -6.37 -36.89
C THR A 304 -24.01 -6.15 -37.18
N TYR A 305 -23.28 -5.53 -36.25
CA TYR A 305 -21.83 -5.38 -36.36
C TYR A 305 -21.09 -6.68 -36.08
N ALA A 306 -21.69 -7.59 -35.28
CA ALA A 306 -21.15 -8.92 -35.08
C ALA A 306 -21.08 -9.71 -36.38
N ASP A 307 -22.17 -9.73 -37.16
CA ASP A 307 -22.22 -10.45 -38.45
C ASP A 307 -21.20 -9.90 -39.45
N ALA A 308 -21.13 -8.56 -39.58
CA ALA A 308 -20.15 -7.90 -40.44
C ALA A 308 -18.69 -8.20 -40.06
N PHE A 309 -18.41 -8.34 -38.76
CA PHE A 309 -17.09 -8.71 -38.26
C PHE A 309 -16.75 -10.17 -38.58
N HIS A 310 -17.71 -11.09 -38.43
CA HIS A 310 -17.50 -12.51 -38.70
C HIS A 310 -17.29 -12.82 -40.19
N GLU A 311 -17.94 -12.08 -41.10
CA GLU A 311 -17.69 -12.24 -42.55
C GLU A 311 -16.36 -11.61 -42.98
N SER A 312 -15.95 -10.52 -42.32
CA SER A 312 -14.66 -9.87 -42.57
C SER A 312 -13.51 -10.49 -41.77
N PHE A 313 -13.74 -11.62 -41.08
CA PHE A 313 -12.83 -12.17 -40.07
C PHE A 313 -11.44 -12.51 -40.63
N ASP A 314 -11.37 -13.10 -41.82
CA ASP A 314 -10.12 -13.51 -42.46
C ASP A 314 -9.29 -12.33 -43.01
N LEU A 315 -9.94 -11.19 -43.27
CA LEU A 315 -9.28 -9.97 -43.80
C LEU A 315 -8.60 -9.14 -42.70
N ILE A 316 -8.92 -9.41 -41.43
CA ILE A 316 -8.54 -8.54 -40.31
C ILE A 316 -7.65 -9.29 -39.30
N ASP A 317 -6.58 -9.94 -39.80
CA ASP A 317 -5.53 -10.62 -38.99
C ASP A 317 -4.96 -9.71 -37.88
N SER A 318 -4.83 -8.40 -38.15
CA SER A 318 -4.40 -7.41 -37.16
C SER A 318 -5.40 -7.21 -36.01
N ALA A 319 -6.72 -7.33 -36.26
CA ALA A 319 -7.73 -7.29 -35.20
C ALA A 319 -7.70 -8.56 -34.36
N MET A 320 -7.42 -9.72 -34.95
CA MET A 320 -7.26 -10.97 -34.20
C MET A 320 -6.06 -10.89 -33.26
N LYS A 321 -4.88 -10.51 -33.77
CA LYS A 321 -3.69 -10.30 -32.92
C LYS A 321 -3.93 -9.25 -31.84
N HIS A 322 -4.70 -8.20 -32.14
CA HIS A 322 -5.07 -7.20 -31.16
C HIS A 322 -6.06 -7.75 -30.13
N HIS A 323 -7.07 -8.51 -30.54
CA HIS A 323 -8.04 -9.19 -29.69
C HIS A 323 -7.34 -10.17 -28.75
N ASP A 324 -6.50 -11.06 -29.28
CA ASP A 324 -5.72 -12.03 -28.52
C ASP A 324 -4.78 -11.34 -27.55
N ARG A 325 -4.14 -10.25 -27.98
CA ARG A 325 -3.30 -9.43 -27.10
C ARG A 325 -4.12 -8.76 -25.99
N LEU A 326 -5.33 -8.26 -26.28
CA LEU A 326 -6.22 -7.67 -25.28
C LEU A 326 -6.70 -8.74 -24.29
N GLU A 327 -7.04 -9.93 -24.77
CA GLU A 327 -7.47 -11.05 -23.92
C GLU A 327 -6.31 -11.58 -23.07
N TYR A 328 -5.11 -11.69 -23.65
CA TYR A 328 -3.87 -12.01 -22.96
C TYR A 328 -3.54 -10.95 -21.89
N LEU A 329 -3.63 -9.65 -22.21
CA LEU A 329 -3.41 -8.57 -21.24
C LEU A 329 -4.47 -8.60 -20.14
N ARG A 330 -5.72 -8.97 -20.45
CA ARG A 330 -6.79 -9.13 -19.45
C ARG A 330 -6.50 -10.30 -18.51
N LYS A 331 -6.11 -11.47 -19.05
CA LYS A 331 -5.70 -12.66 -18.27
C LYS A 331 -4.44 -12.38 -17.45
N SER A 332 -3.42 -11.79 -18.08
CA SER A 332 -2.17 -11.38 -17.41
C SER A 332 -2.44 -10.37 -16.30
N LYS A 333 -3.39 -9.45 -16.49
CA LYS A 333 -3.82 -8.52 -15.44
C LYS A 333 -4.52 -9.22 -14.28
N GLU A 334 -5.35 -10.23 -14.56
CA GLU A 334 -5.97 -11.07 -13.52
C GLU A 334 -4.94 -11.92 -12.77
N GLU A 335 -3.94 -12.45 -13.46
CA GLU A 335 -2.81 -13.22 -12.88
C GLU A 335 -1.86 -12.32 -12.09
N LEU A 336 -1.54 -11.13 -12.60
CA LEU A 336 -0.71 -10.15 -11.92
C LEU A 336 -1.42 -9.59 -10.69
N SER A 337 -2.75 -9.39 -10.73
CA SER A 337 -3.54 -9.07 -9.53
C SER A 337 -3.37 -10.12 -8.44
N LYS A 338 -3.34 -11.41 -8.79
CA LYS A 338 -3.09 -12.51 -7.83
C LYS A 338 -1.64 -12.56 -7.35
N ALA A 339 -0.67 -12.16 -8.18
CA ALA A 339 0.75 -12.09 -7.81
C ALA A 339 1.09 -10.86 -6.94
N VAL A 340 0.41 -9.73 -7.17
CA VAL A 340 0.54 -8.50 -6.37
C VAL A 340 0.02 -8.71 -4.95
N GLU A 341 -1.05 -9.48 -4.77
CA GLU A 341 -1.52 -9.94 -3.45
C GLU A 341 -0.41 -10.62 -2.63
N SER A 342 0.56 -11.25 -3.30
CA SER A 342 1.70 -11.93 -2.67
C SER A 342 2.87 -11.01 -2.31
N ALA A 343 2.96 -9.79 -2.85
CA ALA A 343 4.18 -8.97 -2.81
C ALA A 343 4.13 -7.76 -1.86
N ILE A 344 2.98 -7.43 -1.28
CA ILE A 344 2.68 -6.21 -0.49
C ILE A 344 3.47 -6.06 0.84
N GLN A 345 4.49 -6.89 1.12
CA GLN A 345 5.05 -7.03 2.46
C GLN A 345 6.19 -6.09 2.93
N LYS A 346 6.74 -5.14 2.17
CA LYS A 346 7.89 -4.32 2.67
C LYS A 346 7.90 -2.91 2.06
N GLU A 347 7.50 -1.84 2.76
CA GLU A 347 8.09 -1.07 3.89
C GLU A 347 8.57 0.31 3.40
N ALA A 348 8.42 1.34 4.25
CA ALA A 348 8.41 2.76 3.90
C ALA A 348 9.49 3.60 4.64
N ALA A 349 9.57 4.88 4.24
CA ALA A 349 10.62 5.89 4.35
C ALA A 349 10.81 6.68 5.69
N GLU A 350 11.64 7.75 5.63
CA GLU A 350 12.59 8.29 6.64
C GLU A 350 12.34 9.78 7.08
N PRO A 351 13.13 10.44 7.99
CA PRO A 351 12.64 10.88 9.32
C PRO A 351 12.98 12.35 9.77
N ILE A 352 12.88 12.58 11.09
CA ILE A 352 12.84 13.82 11.93
C ILE A 352 14.18 13.96 12.74
N PRO A 353 14.55 15.13 13.33
CA PRO A 353 15.88 15.37 13.95
C PRO A 353 16.29 14.43 15.12
N GLU A 354 17.57 14.05 15.16
CA GLU A 354 18.10 12.82 15.78
C GLU A 354 18.04 12.70 17.33
N ASP A 355 18.41 13.71 18.12
CA ASP A 355 18.64 13.47 19.57
C ASP A 355 17.36 13.37 20.42
N GLN A 356 16.37 14.23 20.20
CA GLN A 356 15.06 14.12 20.86
C GLN A 356 14.30 12.88 20.35
N HIS A 357 14.58 12.47 19.11
CA HIS A 357 14.01 11.28 18.51
C HIS A 357 14.50 10.02 19.22
N MET A 358 15.80 9.87 19.45
CA MET A 358 16.35 8.68 20.12
C MET A 358 15.83 8.47 21.54
N GLN A 359 15.67 9.52 22.35
CA GLN A 359 15.09 9.38 23.69
C GLN A 359 13.65 8.89 23.64
N MET A 360 12.83 9.52 22.80
CA MET A 360 11.44 9.12 22.60
C MET A 360 11.32 7.70 22.01
N GLU A 361 12.21 7.32 21.09
CA GLU A 361 12.26 5.97 20.52
C GLU A 361 12.61 4.92 21.57
N ALA A 362 13.58 5.20 22.43
CA ALA A 362 13.95 4.31 23.52
C ALA A 362 12.78 4.15 24.52
N GLU A 363 12.11 5.23 24.92
CA GLU A 363 10.93 5.14 25.79
C GLU A 363 9.81 4.31 25.16
N ASN A 364 9.54 4.52 23.88
CA ASN A 364 8.54 3.76 23.13
C ASN A 364 8.91 2.27 23.04
N ALA A 365 10.18 1.96 22.73
CA ALA A 365 10.67 0.59 22.65
C ALA A 365 10.57 -0.13 24.00
N MET A 366 10.92 0.56 25.10
CA MET A 366 10.82 0.02 26.44
C MET A 366 9.37 -0.18 26.90
N CYS A 367 8.46 0.74 26.53
CA CYS A 367 7.02 0.56 26.75
C CYS A 367 6.49 -0.68 26.03
N ASP A 368 6.90 -0.90 24.78
CA ASP A 368 6.51 -2.08 24.01
C ASP A 368 7.10 -3.38 24.63
N LEU A 369 8.33 -3.35 25.14
CA LEU A 369 8.94 -4.48 25.86
C LEU A 369 8.15 -4.87 27.12
N ARG A 370 7.70 -3.88 27.91
CA ARG A 370 6.85 -4.13 29.08
C ARG A 370 5.52 -4.75 28.67
N ALA A 371 4.84 -4.16 27.69
CA ALA A 371 3.59 -4.69 27.16
C ALA A 371 3.73 -6.13 26.65
N VAL A 372 4.85 -6.46 26.01
CA VAL A 372 5.15 -7.82 25.56
C VAL A 372 5.24 -8.81 26.73
N ASN A 373 5.81 -8.41 27.86
CA ASN A 373 5.94 -9.26 29.05
C ASN A 373 4.67 -9.29 29.92
N ASP A 374 3.85 -8.24 29.89
CA ASP A 374 2.61 -8.16 30.66
C ASP A 374 1.43 -8.87 29.95
N ASN A 375 1.50 -9.05 28.63
CA ASN A 375 0.51 -9.80 27.84
C ASN A 375 0.73 -11.33 27.87
N VAL A 376 1.42 -11.88 28.88
CA VAL A 376 1.70 -13.32 28.98
C VAL A 376 0.51 -14.05 29.62
N GLU A 377 0.14 -15.19 29.03
CA GLU A 377 -0.92 -16.11 29.43
C GLU A 377 -0.68 -16.71 30.84
N ASN A 378 -1.73 -17.23 31.49
CA ASN A 378 -1.71 -17.63 32.92
C ASN A 378 -0.93 -18.94 33.16
N ALA A 379 -0.72 -19.31 34.43
CA ALA A 379 0.00 -20.53 34.81
C ALA A 379 -0.62 -21.83 34.26
N GLU A 380 -1.95 -21.89 34.11
CA GLU A 380 -2.65 -23.05 33.51
C GLU A 380 -2.29 -23.24 32.03
N ASP A 381 -2.05 -22.15 31.29
CA ASP A 381 -1.63 -22.22 29.89
C ASP A 381 -0.20 -22.76 29.75
N LEU A 382 0.66 -22.52 30.74
CA LEU A 382 2.04 -23.02 30.74
C LEU A 382 2.11 -24.55 30.78
N GLU A 383 1.30 -25.21 31.60
CA GLU A 383 1.26 -26.68 31.67
C GLU A 383 0.81 -27.30 30.33
N ILE A 384 -0.17 -26.67 29.67
CA ILE A 384 -0.64 -27.05 28.33
C ILE A 384 0.48 -26.86 27.30
N LEU A 385 1.22 -25.75 27.39
CA LEU A 385 2.33 -25.47 26.49
C LEU A 385 3.47 -26.50 26.63
N ILE A 386 3.82 -26.87 27.87
CA ILE A 386 4.90 -27.83 28.15
C ILE A 386 4.51 -29.25 27.73
N SER A 387 3.27 -29.68 28.00
CA SER A 387 2.79 -31.03 27.66
C SER A 387 2.71 -31.30 26.15
N ASN A 388 2.61 -30.26 25.34
CA ASN A 388 2.54 -30.35 23.87
C ASN A 388 3.90 -30.20 23.18
N LEU A 389 5.00 -30.06 23.92
CA LEU A 389 6.34 -30.04 23.33
C LEU A 389 6.69 -31.41 22.75
N ASN A 390 7.29 -31.43 21.56
CA ASN A 390 7.90 -32.65 21.02
C ASN A 390 9.24 -32.96 21.72
N GLU A 391 9.84 -34.11 21.41
CA GLU A 391 11.06 -34.58 22.07
C GLU A 391 12.23 -33.58 21.97
N ASP A 392 12.51 -33.04 20.78
CA ASP A 392 13.55 -32.04 20.56
C ASP A 392 13.27 -30.75 21.34
N GLN A 393 12.02 -30.26 21.28
CA GLN A 393 11.61 -29.05 21.97
C GLN A 393 11.68 -29.22 23.49
N ALA A 394 11.27 -30.37 24.03
CA ALA A 394 11.31 -30.68 25.45
C ALA A 394 12.76 -30.79 25.96
N ARG A 395 13.65 -31.42 25.19
CA ARG A 395 15.08 -31.51 25.50
C ARG A 395 15.70 -30.12 25.62
N ILE A 396 15.48 -29.25 24.64
CA ILE A 396 15.98 -27.87 24.64
C ILE A 396 15.34 -27.05 25.76
N PHE A 397 14.01 -27.16 25.94
CA PHE A 397 13.30 -26.47 27.02
C PHE A 397 13.88 -26.81 28.39
N ASN A 398 14.05 -28.10 28.69
CA ASN A 398 14.61 -28.57 29.96
C ASN A 398 16.05 -28.09 30.15
N HIS A 399 16.88 -28.12 29.10
CA HIS A 399 18.23 -27.58 29.14
C HIS A 399 18.22 -26.09 29.48
N VAL A 400 17.43 -25.29 28.77
CA VAL A 400 17.31 -23.84 29.01
C VAL A 400 16.82 -23.55 30.43
N VAL A 401 15.73 -24.18 30.86
CA VAL A 401 15.15 -23.97 32.19
C VAL A 401 16.14 -24.31 33.31
N SER A 402 16.85 -25.44 33.19
CA SER A 402 17.87 -25.83 34.16
C SER A 402 18.98 -24.77 34.31
N ARG A 403 19.33 -24.10 33.19
CA ARG A 403 20.37 -23.06 33.17
C ARG A 403 19.87 -21.72 33.68
N LEU A 404 18.60 -21.38 33.46
CA LEU A 404 17.98 -20.16 33.98
C LEU A 404 17.77 -20.22 35.50
N GLY A 405 17.54 -21.41 36.05
CA GLY A 405 17.36 -21.62 37.50
C GLY A 405 18.65 -21.66 38.32
N ASN A 406 19.82 -21.79 37.68
CA ASN A 406 21.11 -21.92 38.36
C ASN A 406 21.96 -20.65 38.20
N THR A 407 21.95 -19.80 39.23
CA THR A 407 22.63 -18.49 39.24
C THR A 407 24.16 -18.58 39.32
N ASP A 408 24.72 -19.72 39.70
CA ASP A 408 26.17 -19.91 39.84
C ASP A 408 26.84 -20.36 38.52
N SER A 409 26.04 -20.71 37.52
CA SER A 409 26.53 -21.11 36.21
C SER A 409 26.74 -19.90 35.30
N SER A 410 27.69 -19.97 34.37
CA SER A 410 27.90 -18.93 33.37
C SER A 410 26.60 -18.64 32.58
N PRO A 411 26.42 -17.45 32.01
CA PRO A 411 25.25 -17.18 31.17
C PRO A 411 25.15 -18.16 30.00
N LEU A 412 23.95 -18.65 29.73
CA LEU A 412 23.70 -19.57 28.60
C LEU A 412 23.73 -18.78 27.30
N ARG A 413 24.55 -19.21 26.34
CA ARG A 413 24.67 -18.59 25.01
C ARG A 413 24.55 -19.70 23.98
N HIS A 414 23.35 -19.81 23.39
CA HIS A 414 22.93 -21.02 22.70
C HIS A 414 22.24 -20.71 21.38
N PHE A 415 22.70 -21.36 20.31
CA PHE A 415 22.09 -21.33 19.00
C PHE A 415 21.23 -22.58 18.82
N ILE A 416 19.93 -22.38 18.61
CA ILE A 416 18.97 -23.42 18.28
C ILE A 416 18.63 -23.33 16.80
N SER A 417 19.15 -24.28 16.03
CA SER A 417 18.78 -24.42 14.64
C SER A 417 17.49 -25.21 14.46
N GLY A 418 16.92 -25.13 13.27
CA GLY A 418 15.82 -25.97 12.86
C GLY A 418 15.15 -25.43 11.62
N VAL A 419 14.71 -26.33 10.75
CA VAL A 419 14.06 -25.96 9.49
C VAL A 419 12.71 -25.26 9.71
N GLY A 420 12.18 -24.63 8.66
CA GLY A 420 10.81 -24.10 8.68
C GLY A 420 9.80 -25.19 9.04
N GLY A 421 9.03 -24.96 10.12
CA GLY A 421 8.00 -25.90 10.58
C GLY A 421 8.39 -26.82 11.75
N THR A 422 9.57 -26.66 12.36
CA THR A 422 9.98 -27.41 13.58
C THR A 422 9.40 -26.88 14.89
N GLY A 423 8.61 -25.81 14.84
CA GLY A 423 7.94 -25.23 16.01
C GLY A 423 8.80 -24.30 16.87
N LYS A 424 9.86 -23.68 16.31
CA LYS A 424 10.68 -22.65 16.99
C LYS A 424 9.85 -21.60 17.73
N SER A 425 8.88 -20.99 17.06
CA SER A 425 8.01 -19.95 17.65
C SER A 425 7.17 -20.48 18.82
N TYR A 426 6.78 -21.77 18.79
CA TYR A 426 6.07 -22.40 19.90
C TYR A 426 6.98 -22.56 21.12
N LEU A 427 8.21 -23.05 20.90
CA LEU A 427 9.22 -23.17 21.95
C LEU A 427 9.58 -21.81 22.57
N ILE A 428 9.73 -20.76 21.75
CA ILE A 428 9.94 -19.39 22.22
C ILE A 428 8.78 -18.93 23.14
N LYS A 429 7.54 -19.19 22.73
CA LYS A 429 6.35 -18.88 23.55
C LYS A 429 6.41 -19.61 24.89
N THR A 430 6.69 -20.90 24.90
CA THR A 430 6.76 -21.72 26.12
C THR A 430 7.86 -21.26 27.07
N ILE A 431 9.07 -20.98 26.57
CA ILE A 431 10.18 -20.44 27.38
C ILE A 431 9.81 -19.09 27.99
N LYS A 432 9.24 -18.19 27.17
CA LYS A 432 8.81 -16.85 27.62
C LYS A 432 7.78 -16.96 28.75
N THR A 433 6.75 -17.79 28.58
CA THR A 433 5.73 -18.01 29.60
C THR A 433 6.32 -18.60 30.87
N TYR A 434 7.23 -19.57 30.76
CA TYR A 434 7.94 -20.13 31.93
C TYR A 434 8.70 -19.07 32.72
N VAL A 435 9.51 -18.24 32.05
CA VAL A 435 10.31 -17.22 32.74
C VAL A 435 9.42 -16.21 33.47
N LYS A 436 8.30 -15.81 32.86
CA LYS A 436 7.38 -14.86 33.49
C LYS A 436 6.61 -15.48 34.65
N CYS A 437 5.97 -16.63 34.44
CA CYS A 437 5.10 -17.26 35.43
C CYS A 437 5.85 -17.93 36.58
N THR A 438 7.02 -18.52 36.31
CA THR A 438 7.77 -19.32 37.30
C THR A 438 8.91 -18.53 37.94
N LEU A 439 9.65 -17.72 37.17
CA LEU A 439 10.80 -16.97 37.70
C LEU A 439 10.46 -15.53 38.09
N GLY A 440 9.30 -15.01 37.65
CA GLY A 440 8.93 -13.61 37.87
C GLY A 440 9.90 -12.62 37.22
N LYS A 441 10.58 -13.05 36.15
CA LYS A 441 11.54 -12.25 35.38
C LYS A 441 11.00 -11.96 33.99
N ASP A 442 11.64 -11.05 33.28
CA ASP A 442 11.24 -10.66 31.94
C ASP A 442 12.16 -11.28 30.88
N VAL A 443 11.61 -11.42 29.68
CA VAL A 443 12.32 -11.88 28.48
C VAL A 443 12.25 -10.81 27.42
N ALA A 444 13.39 -10.46 26.85
CA ALA A 444 13.46 -9.64 25.66
C ALA A 444 13.36 -10.55 24.43
N VAL A 445 12.23 -10.51 23.72
CA VAL A 445 12.01 -11.31 22.50
C VAL A 445 12.15 -10.41 21.28
N THR A 446 13.05 -10.80 20.36
CA THR A 446 13.39 -9.99 19.20
C THR A 446 13.57 -10.77 17.91
N ALA A 447 13.47 -10.06 16.78
CA ALA A 447 13.82 -10.57 15.46
C ALA A 447 14.34 -9.42 14.56
N PRO A 448 15.04 -9.69 13.45
CA PRO A 448 15.59 -8.65 12.59
C PRO A 448 14.52 -7.89 11.79
N THR A 449 13.37 -8.49 11.50
CA THR A 449 12.28 -7.86 10.72
C THR A 449 11.01 -7.64 11.56
N GLY A 450 10.23 -6.62 11.21
CA GLY A 450 8.99 -6.29 11.94
C GLY A 450 7.96 -7.43 11.93
N VAL A 451 7.82 -8.13 10.80
CA VAL A 451 6.90 -9.27 10.66
C VAL A 451 7.34 -10.45 11.51
N ALA A 452 8.63 -10.80 11.51
CA ALA A 452 9.14 -11.90 12.33
C ALA A 452 8.98 -11.59 13.82
N ALA A 453 9.31 -10.36 14.23
CA ALA A 453 9.16 -9.92 15.62
C ALA A 453 7.70 -9.97 16.07
N HIS A 454 6.76 -9.54 15.22
CA HIS A 454 5.33 -9.60 15.52
C HIS A 454 4.85 -11.05 15.73
N ASN A 455 5.31 -12.00 14.91
CA ASN A 455 4.88 -13.40 14.96
C ASN A 455 5.25 -14.11 16.28
N ILE A 456 6.36 -13.73 16.90
CA ILE A 456 6.81 -14.27 18.19
C ILE A 456 6.40 -13.38 19.38
N GLY A 457 5.58 -12.36 19.13
CA GLY A 457 5.13 -11.42 20.16
C GLY A 457 6.30 -10.64 20.78
N GLY A 458 7.23 -10.18 19.95
CA GLY A 458 8.40 -9.38 20.32
C GLY A 458 8.48 -8.05 19.55
N ILE A 459 9.66 -7.43 19.58
CA ILE A 459 9.98 -6.19 18.82
C ILE A 459 11.26 -6.37 18.02
N THR A 460 11.57 -5.49 17.07
CA THR A 460 12.79 -5.64 16.27
C THR A 460 14.05 -5.43 17.11
N ILE A 461 15.14 -6.14 16.77
CA ILE A 461 16.43 -6.02 17.48
C ILE A 461 16.92 -4.56 17.46
N HIS A 462 16.84 -3.92 16.28
CA HIS A 462 17.24 -2.53 16.08
C HIS A 462 16.46 -1.58 17.00
N ARG A 463 15.15 -1.78 17.15
CA ARG A 463 14.30 -0.97 18.03
C ARG A 463 14.55 -1.26 19.51
N LEU A 464 14.65 -2.53 19.91
CA LEU A 464 14.87 -2.88 21.32
C LEU A 464 16.17 -2.26 21.83
N LEU A 465 17.25 -2.45 21.06
CA LEU A 465 18.59 -2.09 21.49
C LEU A 465 19.01 -0.71 21.00
N GLN A 466 18.18 0.01 20.22
CA GLN A 466 18.51 1.32 19.62
C GLN A 466 19.77 1.25 18.73
N LEU A 467 19.90 0.18 17.94
CA LEU A 467 21.05 -0.02 17.06
C LEU A 467 20.98 0.96 15.87
N PRO A 468 22.13 1.47 15.38
CA PRO A 468 22.15 2.39 14.25
C PRO A 468 21.65 1.72 12.97
N VAL A 469 20.93 2.49 12.14
CA VAL A 469 20.41 2.08 10.82
C VAL A 469 20.81 3.13 9.80
N GLU A 470 21.38 2.72 8.66
CA GLU A 470 21.72 3.60 7.55
C GLU A 470 21.42 2.89 6.22
N HIS A 471 20.93 3.64 5.23
CA HIS A 471 20.61 3.09 3.92
C HIS A 471 21.87 3.01 3.03
N GLY A 472 22.16 1.79 2.54
CA GLY A 472 23.20 1.54 1.53
C GLY A 472 24.60 1.27 2.09
N THR A 473 24.87 1.60 3.36
CA THR A 473 26.12 1.30 4.06
C THR A 473 25.87 0.77 5.46
N THR A 474 26.78 -0.08 5.96
CA THR A 474 26.80 -0.47 7.37
C THR A 474 27.21 0.75 8.21
N PRO A 475 26.36 1.24 9.13
CA PRO A 475 26.67 2.42 9.93
C PRO A 475 27.74 2.12 10.98
N GLU A 476 28.49 3.13 11.41
CA GLU A 476 29.39 3.03 12.57
C GLU A 476 28.60 2.84 13.88
N TYR A 477 29.16 2.05 14.81
CA TYR A 477 28.62 1.91 16.14
C TYR A 477 28.71 3.23 16.91
N LYS A 478 27.56 3.75 17.31
CA LYS A 478 27.48 4.93 18.19
C LYS A 478 27.04 4.50 19.59
N ALA A 479 27.85 4.84 20.58
CA ALA A 479 27.45 4.70 21.98
C ALA A 479 26.22 5.59 22.26
N LEU A 480 25.33 5.10 23.10
CA LEU A 480 24.14 5.87 23.49
C LEU A 480 24.50 6.96 24.50
N SER A 481 23.73 8.05 24.49
CA SER A 481 23.82 9.06 25.55
C SER A 481 23.40 8.49 26.90
N ASN A 482 23.93 9.07 27.98
CA ASN A 482 23.64 8.62 29.34
C ASN A 482 22.14 8.62 29.68
N ASP A 483 21.37 9.57 29.13
CA ASP A 483 19.93 9.67 29.33
C ASP A 483 19.18 8.50 28.68
N VAL A 484 19.52 8.17 27.42
CA VAL A 484 18.93 7.02 26.71
C VAL A 484 19.32 5.72 27.41
N LEU A 485 20.59 5.55 27.81
CA LEU A 485 21.04 4.38 28.56
C LEU A 485 20.30 4.21 29.88
N LYS A 486 20.04 5.31 30.60
CA LYS A 486 19.28 5.28 31.85
C LYS A 486 17.87 4.73 31.63
N ILE A 487 17.17 5.20 30.58
CA ILE A 487 15.85 4.69 30.21
C ILE A 487 15.91 3.19 29.95
N ILE A 488 16.85 2.72 29.13
CA ILE A 488 16.96 1.29 28.79
C ILE A 488 17.31 0.46 30.04
N ARG A 489 18.26 0.91 30.86
CA ARG A 489 18.68 0.24 32.11
C ARG A 489 17.56 0.05 33.10
N ASP A 490 16.78 1.10 33.35
CA ASP A 490 15.65 1.05 34.28
C ASP A 490 14.58 0.04 33.84
N ASN A 491 14.45 -0.16 32.53
CA ASN A 491 13.48 -1.06 31.92
C ASN A 491 13.97 -2.50 31.75
N MET A 492 15.26 -2.70 31.48
CA MET A 492 15.85 -4.02 31.26
C MET A 492 16.38 -4.68 32.54
N LYS A 493 16.27 -4.03 33.70
CA LYS A 493 16.77 -4.55 34.99
C LYS A 493 16.23 -5.93 35.37
N CYS A 494 15.00 -6.25 34.98
CA CYS A 494 14.37 -7.54 35.25
C CYS A 494 14.55 -8.56 34.12
N VAL A 495 15.17 -8.17 33.00
CA VAL A 495 15.40 -9.05 31.86
C VAL A 495 16.60 -9.95 32.13
N ILE A 496 16.36 -11.26 32.15
CA ILE A 496 17.42 -12.27 32.34
C ILE A 496 17.80 -12.98 31.05
N LEU A 497 16.93 -12.90 30.02
CA LEU A 497 17.05 -13.66 28.79
C LEU A 497 16.72 -12.78 27.58
N LEU A 498 17.61 -12.77 26.59
CA LEU A 498 17.37 -12.26 25.25
C LEU A 498 17.15 -13.41 24.28
N ILE A 499 16.05 -13.36 23.53
CA ILE A 499 15.74 -14.28 22.44
C ILE A 499 15.84 -13.51 21.12
N VAL A 500 16.59 -14.05 20.16
CA VAL A 500 16.70 -13.51 18.80
C VAL A 500 16.24 -14.58 17.80
N ASP A 501 15.08 -14.40 17.18
CA ASP A 501 14.61 -15.27 16.10
C ASP A 501 15.12 -14.78 14.73
N GLU A 502 15.12 -15.68 13.75
CA GLU A 502 15.64 -15.46 12.39
C GLU A 502 17.10 -14.96 12.35
N ILE A 503 17.98 -15.59 13.15
CA ILE A 503 19.40 -15.24 13.24
C ILE A 503 20.15 -15.29 11.90
N SER A 504 19.63 -16.01 10.90
CA SER A 504 20.18 -16.07 9.54
C SER A 504 20.20 -14.72 8.83
N MET A 505 19.27 -13.81 9.17
CA MET A 505 19.21 -12.46 8.62
C MET A 505 20.03 -11.44 9.44
N VAL A 506 20.60 -11.84 10.57
CA VAL A 506 21.46 -11.00 11.41
C VAL A 506 22.90 -11.16 10.96
N SER A 507 23.59 -10.06 10.64
CA SER A 507 24.99 -10.12 10.23
C SER A 507 25.94 -10.30 11.40
N ASN A 508 27.19 -10.68 11.08
CA ASN A 508 28.25 -10.75 12.08
C ASN A 508 28.54 -9.40 12.75
N ILE A 509 28.41 -8.28 12.02
CA ILE A 509 28.58 -6.94 12.59
C ILE A 509 27.38 -6.53 13.45
N THR A 510 26.14 -6.84 13.05
CA THR A 510 24.97 -6.61 13.91
C THR A 510 25.06 -7.44 15.19
N LEU A 511 25.55 -8.68 15.13
CA LEU A 511 25.78 -9.51 16.31
C LEU A 511 26.80 -8.88 17.28
N MET A 512 27.86 -8.26 16.74
CA MET A 512 28.81 -7.46 17.53
C MET A 512 28.12 -6.25 18.17
N TYR A 513 27.25 -5.55 17.45
CA TYR A 513 26.51 -4.41 18.00
C TYR A 513 25.55 -4.81 19.12
N ILE A 514 24.90 -5.96 19.01
CA ILE A 514 24.09 -6.55 20.08
C ILE A 514 24.95 -6.76 21.33
N HIS A 515 26.13 -7.37 21.16
CA HIS A 515 27.08 -7.58 22.26
C HIS A 515 27.47 -6.26 22.94
N LEU A 516 27.97 -5.29 22.16
CA LEU A 516 28.43 -4.00 22.68
C LEU A 516 27.32 -3.27 23.42
N ARG A 517 26.12 -3.23 22.84
CA ARG A 517 24.98 -2.52 23.43
C ARG A 517 24.51 -3.17 24.72
N LEU A 518 24.51 -4.51 24.81
CA LEU A 518 24.20 -5.19 26.08
C LEU A 518 25.29 -4.97 27.13
N ALA A 519 26.56 -4.92 26.73
CA ALA A 519 27.65 -4.60 27.64
C ALA A 519 27.52 -3.18 28.21
N GLU A 520 27.10 -2.20 27.40
CA GLU A 520 26.77 -0.83 27.82
C GLU A 520 25.57 -0.82 28.79
N VAL A 521 24.46 -1.49 28.43
CA VAL A 521 23.24 -1.52 29.24
C VAL A 521 23.52 -2.14 30.60
N PHE A 522 24.12 -3.32 30.66
CA PHE A 522 24.34 -4.06 31.92
C PHE A 522 25.66 -3.71 32.63
N ASN A 523 26.44 -2.79 32.08
CA ASN A 523 27.72 -2.33 32.63
C ASN A 523 28.70 -3.49 32.91
N THR A 524 29.02 -4.26 31.86
CA THR A 524 29.84 -5.48 31.97
C THR A 524 31.09 -5.47 31.09
N ALA A 525 31.41 -4.35 30.45
CA ALA A 525 32.57 -4.22 29.56
C ALA A 525 33.90 -4.57 30.25
N ASP A 526 34.04 -4.26 31.55
CA ASP A 526 35.27 -4.51 32.32
C ASP A 526 35.35 -5.94 32.92
N LYS A 527 34.39 -6.82 32.62
CA LYS A 527 34.35 -8.18 33.17
C LYS A 527 35.04 -9.19 32.26
N ASN A 528 35.73 -10.15 32.87
CA ASN A 528 36.43 -11.24 32.15
C ASN A 528 35.51 -12.05 31.22
N ASP A 529 34.26 -12.31 31.62
CA ASP A 529 33.19 -12.82 30.75
C ASP A 529 32.05 -11.79 30.69
N GLY A 530 32.32 -10.65 30.05
CA GLY A 530 31.35 -9.58 29.79
C GLY A 530 30.43 -9.83 28.58
N TRP A 531 30.48 -11.03 27.99
CA TRP A 531 29.74 -11.33 26.76
C TRP A 531 28.23 -11.13 26.94
N PHE A 532 27.68 -10.24 26.11
CA PHE A 532 26.23 -9.97 25.99
C PHE A 532 25.62 -9.49 27.31
N GLY A 533 26.33 -8.64 28.07
CA GLY A 533 25.74 -8.08 29.29
C GLY A 533 25.64 -9.06 30.46
N GLN A 534 26.25 -10.25 30.35
CA GLN A 534 26.08 -11.37 31.29
C GLN A 534 24.64 -11.85 31.46
N ILE A 535 23.78 -11.64 30.46
CA ILE A 535 22.45 -12.25 30.41
C ILE A 535 22.46 -13.51 29.55
N HIS A 536 21.45 -14.36 29.71
CA HIS A 536 21.26 -15.50 28.83
C HIS A 536 20.86 -15.01 27.43
N ILE A 537 21.37 -15.65 26.38
CA ILE A 537 20.99 -15.38 24.99
C ILE A 537 20.67 -16.69 24.27
N LEU A 538 19.48 -16.74 23.67
CA LEU A 538 19.07 -17.82 22.78
C LEU A 538 18.87 -17.23 21.39
N VAL A 539 19.58 -17.77 20.40
CA VAL A 539 19.41 -17.39 19.01
C VAL A 539 18.76 -18.53 18.25
N PHE A 540 17.71 -18.24 17.50
CA PHE A 540 16.91 -19.20 16.74
C PHE A 540 17.02 -18.90 15.25
N GLY A 541 17.04 -19.93 14.42
CA GLY A 541 16.90 -19.75 12.97
C GLY A 541 17.44 -20.90 12.14
N ASP A 542 17.34 -20.74 10.83
CA ASP A 542 17.86 -21.67 9.85
C ASP A 542 18.89 -20.94 8.98
N LEU A 543 20.17 -21.29 9.13
CA LEU A 543 21.28 -20.62 8.43
C LEU A 543 21.27 -20.85 6.91
N LEU A 544 20.43 -21.77 6.41
CA LEU A 544 20.20 -21.98 4.97
C LEU A 544 19.04 -21.14 4.42
N GLN A 545 18.41 -20.29 5.24
CA GLN A 545 17.47 -19.28 4.76
C GLN A 545 18.19 -18.02 4.24
N LEU A 546 17.44 -16.92 4.09
CA LEU A 546 17.96 -15.66 3.60
C LEU A 546 19.13 -15.18 4.47
N LYS A 547 20.25 -14.92 3.80
CA LYS A 547 21.42 -14.26 4.40
C LYS A 547 21.13 -12.78 4.69
N PRO A 548 21.96 -12.11 5.52
CA PRO A 548 21.89 -10.68 5.71
C PRO A 548 22.06 -9.92 4.39
N VAL A 549 21.35 -8.80 4.23
CA VAL A 549 21.35 -8.01 2.98
C VAL A 549 22.69 -7.32 2.82
N MET A 550 23.43 -7.63 1.75
CA MET A 550 24.74 -7.04 1.42
C MET A 550 25.82 -7.18 2.52
N GLU A 551 25.60 -8.00 3.53
CA GLU A 551 26.51 -8.20 4.67
C GLU A 551 26.90 -9.68 4.82
N GLN A 552 27.81 -9.97 5.77
CA GLN A 552 28.27 -11.33 6.03
C GLN A 552 27.43 -12.01 7.12
N PRO A 553 27.15 -13.33 6.98
CA PRO A 553 26.39 -14.10 7.97
C PRO A 553 27.11 -14.17 9.33
N PRO A 554 26.38 -14.50 10.42
CA PRO A 554 26.88 -14.33 11.78
C PRO A 554 28.01 -15.30 12.14
N PHE A 555 28.11 -16.44 11.44
CA PHE A 555 29.15 -17.46 11.62
C PHE A 555 30.45 -17.18 10.86
N LYS A 556 30.54 -16.05 10.14
CA LYS A 556 31.79 -15.59 9.53
C LYS A 556 32.48 -14.58 10.44
N LYS A 557 33.78 -14.76 10.64
CA LYS A 557 34.64 -13.80 11.32
C LYS A 557 34.54 -12.41 10.67
N VAL A 558 34.39 -11.38 11.51
CA VAL A 558 34.36 -9.98 11.06
C VAL A 558 35.76 -9.61 10.53
N SER A 559 35.82 -8.93 9.37
CA SER A 559 37.10 -8.51 8.78
C SER A 559 37.69 -7.32 9.55
N GLN A 560 39.03 -7.17 9.54
CA GLN A 560 39.68 -6.06 10.23
C GLN A 560 39.21 -4.70 9.68
N ASP A 561 39.13 -4.55 8.35
CA ASP A 561 38.57 -3.36 7.70
C ASP A 561 37.16 -3.01 8.21
N THR A 562 36.30 -4.01 8.40
CA THR A 562 34.96 -3.78 8.95
C THR A 562 35.02 -3.32 10.40
N ILE A 563 35.89 -3.91 11.23
CA ILE A 563 36.04 -3.48 12.63
C ILE A 563 36.59 -2.06 12.72
N ASP A 564 37.62 -1.74 11.95
CA ASP A 564 38.25 -0.42 11.94
C ASP A 564 37.26 0.65 11.47
N LYS A 565 36.38 0.31 10.52
CA LYS A 565 35.32 1.20 10.02
C LYS A 565 34.13 1.36 10.99
N CYS A 566 33.77 0.30 11.70
CA CYS A 566 32.47 0.22 12.37
C CYS A 566 32.54 0.29 13.91
N VAL A 567 33.67 -0.07 14.53
CA VAL A 567 33.81 -0.22 15.99
C VAL A 567 35.10 0.45 16.52
N SER A 568 36.10 0.63 15.66
CA SER A 568 37.30 1.45 15.89
C SER A 568 38.29 0.99 16.98
N CYS A 569 37.95 0.01 17.84
CA CYS A 569 38.75 -0.35 19.04
C CYS A 569 38.81 -1.84 19.43
N MET A 570 38.58 -2.81 18.53
CA MET A 570 38.60 -4.25 18.90
C MET A 570 39.48 -5.11 17.99
N GLY A 571 40.01 -6.21 18.54
CA GLY A 571 40.62 -7.27 17.75
C GLY A 571 39.54 -8.10 17.02
N THR A 572 39.93 -8.84 15.98
CA THR A 572 39.00 -9.70 15.25
C THR A 572 38.60 -10.94 16.06
N ILE A 573 37.49 -10.85 16.79
CA ILE A 573 36.92 -11.96 17.58
C ILE A 573 35.83 -12.68 16.79
N ASP A 574 35.87 -14.01 16.76
CA ASP A 574 34.80 -14.84 16.19
C ASP A 574 33.79 -15.20 17.30
N ILE A 575 32.90 -14.24 17.60
CA ILE A 575 31.88 -14.38 18.64
C ILE A 575 31.06 -15.66 18.44
N TRP A 576 30.76 -16.02 17.20
CA TRP A 576 29.94 -17.19 16.91
C TRP A 576 30.60 -18.49 17.36
N ARG A 577 31.86 -18.72 16.96
CA ARG A 577 32.57 -19.96 17.26
C ARG A 577 33.05 -20.05 18.71
N GLU A 578 33.39 -18.92 19.32
CA GLU A 578 33.99 -18.90 20.65
C GLU A 578 32.95 -18.87 21.77
N VAL A 579 31.74 -18.34 21.52
CA VAL A 579 30.79 -18.00 22.57
C VAL A 579 29.52 -18.85 22.53
N PHE A 580 29.06 -19.27 21.35
CA PHE A 580 27.79 -20.00 21.21
C PHE A 580 27.96 -21.51 21.24
N THR A 581 27.12 -22.15 22.05
CA THR A 581 26.85 -23.60 21.96
C THR A 581 25.74 -23.86 20.94
N TYR A 582 25.67 -25.07 20.39
CA TYR A 582 24.76 -25.43 19.30
C TYR A 582 23.79 -26.53 19.69
N ASP A 583 22.56 -26.43 19.19
CA ASP A 583 21.55 -27.47 19.23
C ASP A 583 20.59 -27.36 18.03
N GLU A 584 19.85 -28.41 17.70
CA GLU A 584 18.98 -28.46 16.53
C GLU A 584 17.64 -29.13 16.82
N LEU A 585 16.57 -28.52 16.30
CA LEU A 585 15.25 -29.12 16.18
C LEU A 585 15.16 -29.85 14.84
N THR A 586 15.11 -31.17 14.89
CA THR A 586 15.06 -32.05 13.71
C THR A 586 13.62 -32.45 13.35
N ILE A 587 12.71 -32.49 14.33
CA ILE A 587 11.33 -32.92 14.13
C ILE A 587 10.48 -31.79 13.50
N ASN A 588 10.01 -31.99 12.26
CA ASN A 588 9.15 -31.03 11.57
C ASN A 588 7.65 -31.29 11.83
N VAL A 589 7.03 -30.43 12.63
CA VAL A 589 5.61 -30.56 13.00
C VAL A 589 4.65 -30.09 11.90
N ARG A 590 5.09 -29.19 11.00
CA ARG A 590 4.23 -28.66 9.92
C ARG A 590 4.10 -29.63 8.74
N ARG A 591 5.12 -30.47 8.51
CA ARG A 591 5.25 -31.35 7.34
C ARG A 591 4.70 -32.76 7.54
N ASN A 592 4.24 -33.13 8.74
CA ASN A 592 3.61 -34.43 8.99
C ASN A 592 2.37 -34.72 8.14
N LYS A 593 1.79 -33.71 7.49
CA LYS A 593 0.64 -33.86 6.58
C LYS A 593 1.03 -34.20 5.14
N ASP A 594 2.27 -33.92 4.74
CA ASP A 594 2.78 -34.17 3.37
C ASP A 594 4.30 -34.48 3.40
N PRO A 595 4.65 -35.77 3.57
CA PRO A 595 6.05 -36.19 3.64
C PRO A 595 6.83 -35.96 2.34
N GLU A 596 6.14 -36.03 1.20
CA GLU A 596 6.76 -35.97 -0.12
C GLU A 596 7.21 -34.55 -0.47
N LEU A 597 6.35 -33.55 -0.20
CA LEU A 597 6.76 -32.15 -0.24
C LEU A 597 7.89 -31.86 0.76
N GLY A 598 7.83 -32.50 1.93
CA GLY A 598 8.83 -32.30 2.97
C GLY A 598 10.24 -32.67 2.51
N LEU A 599 10.38 -33.81 1.83
CA LEU A 599 11.62 -34.29 1.25
C LEU A 599 12.10 -33.41 0.09
N LEU A 600 11.17 -32.94 -0.75
CA LEU A 600 11.48 -31.98 -1.83
C LEU A 600 12.07 -30.68 -1.27
N LEU A 601 11.43 -30.10 -0.26
CA LEU A 601 11.88 -28.84 0.35
C LEU A 601 13.22 -28.99 1.08
N GLU A 602 13.52 -30.19 1.59
CA GLU A 602 14.82 -30.49 2.18
C GLU A 602 15.93 -30.56 1.13
N ARG A 603 15.68 -31.21 -0.01
CA ARG A 603 16.59 -31.19 -1.16
C ARG A 603 16.83 -29.76 -1.66
N ALA A 604 15.75 -28.99 -1.82
CA ALA A 604 15.85 -27.59 -2.23
C ALA A 604 16.65 -26.73 -1.24
N ARG A 605 16.44 -26.93 0.08
CA ARG A 605 17.14 -26.22 1.14
C ARG A 605 18.65 -26.39 1.08
N ILE A 606 19.14 -27.59 0.77
CA ILE A 606 20.59 -27.88 0.69
C ILE A 606 21.17 -27.67 -0.72
N GLY A 607 20.35 -27.25 -1.70
CA GLY A 607 20.75 -27.12 -3.09
C GLY A 607 21.04 -28.45 -3.79
N ALA A 608 20.44 -29.55 -3.33
CA ALA A 608 20.55 -30.85 -3.99
C ALA A 608 19.74 -30.88 -5.30
N LEU A 609 20.12 -31.78 -6.20
CA LEU A 609 19.46 -31.96 -7.49
C LEU A 609 18.00 -32.40 -7.26
N LEU A 610 17.06 -31.66 -7.85
CA LEU A 610 15.63 -32.00 -7.84
C LEU A 610 15.35 -33.02 -8.95
N TYR A 611 14.54 -34.03 -8.67
CA TYR A 611 14.14 -35.03 -9.66
C TYR A 611 13.00 -34.51 -10.55
N ASP A 612 12.76 -35.14 -11.70
CA ASP A 612 11.62 -34.78 -12.57
C ASP A 612 10.28 -34.85 -11.83
N HIS A 613 10.15 -35.81 -10.92
CA HIS A 613 9.02 -35.93 -10.00
C HIS A 613 8.86 -34.70 -9.09
N ASP A 614 9.96 -34.12 -8.59
CA ASP A 614 9.92 -32.92 -7.74
C ASP A 614 9.45 -31.69 -8.52
N VAL A 615 9.93 -31.55 -9.77
CA VAL A 615 9.51 -30.48 -10.66
C VAL A 615 8.02 -30.59 -10.99
N GLN A 616 7.56 -31.81 -11.30
CA GLN A 616 6.13 -32.07 -11.52
C GLN A 616 5.32 -31.73 -10.27
N LEU A 617 5.75 -32.16 -9.09
CA LEU A 617 5.07 -31.86 -7.82
C LEU A 617 4.96 -30.35 -7.60
N LEU A 618 6.02 -29.58 -7.86
CA LEU A 618 6.00 -28.11 -7.79
C LEU A 618 5.05 -27.48 -8.83
N CYS A 619 5.01 -28.00 -10.05
CA CYS A 619 4.13 -27.52 -11.12
C CYS A 619 2.65 -27.84 -10.87
N THR A 620 2.36 -28.97 -10.23
CA THR A 620 0.99 -29.41 -9.91
C THR A 620 0.52 -28.98 -8.53
N TRP A 621 1.41 -28.42 -7.70
CA TRP A 621 1.07 -27.99 -6.35
C TRP A 621 -0.03 -26.93 -6.43
N PRO A 622 -1.17 -27.12 -5.76
CA PRO A 622 -2.24 -26.13 -5.81
C PRO A 622 -1.72 -24.83 -5.19
N CYS A 623 -1.60 -23.77 -6.00
CA CYS A 623 -1.51 -22.39 -5.55
C CYS A 623 -2.85 -21.94 -4.94
N THR A 624 -3.40 -22.72 -4.00
CA THR A 624 -4.45 -22.23 -3.12
C THR A 624 -3.79 -21.39 -2.04
N LEU A 625 -3.76 -20.07 -2.28
CA LEU A 625 -3.81 -19.08 -1.21
C LEU A 625 -5.04 -19.40 -0.35
N GLN A 626 -4.89 -20.25 0.66
CA GLN A 626 -5.87 -20.33 1.74
C GLN A 626 -5.73 -19.05 2.55
N ILE A 627 -6.40 -18.00 2.10
CA ILE A 627 -6.88 -16.94 2.97
C ILE A 627 -7.78 -17.66 3.97
N LYS A 628 -7.28 -17.91 5.18
CA LYS A 628 -8.14 -18.31 6.30
C LYS A 628 -9.09 -17.15 6.53
N ASN A 629 -10.26 -17.21 5.90
CA ASN A 629 -11.43 -16.48 6.35
C ASN A 629 -11.68 -16.98 7.77
N HIS A 630 -11.24 -16.22 8.77
CA HIS A 630 -11.81 -16.31 10.09
C HIS A 630 -13.26 -15.87 9.96
N THR A 631 -14.14 -16.84 9.71
CA THR A 631 -15.57 -16.68 9.95
C THR A 631 -15.73 -16.40 11.44
N PHE A 632 -15.96 -15.14 11.78
CA PHE A 632 -16.58 -14.77 13.04
C PHE A 632 -18.00 -15.32 13.01
N THR A 633 -18.22 -16.46 13.65
CA THR A 633 -19.54 -16.81 14.17
C THR A 633 -19.71 -16.12 15.51
N SER A 634 -20.73 -15.26 15.55
CA SER A 634 -21.43 -14.61 16.68
C SER A 634 -20.89 -14.81 18.09
#